data_AF-A0A1Y4DQU8-F1
#
_entry.id   AF-A0A1Y4DQU8-F1
#
_cell.length_a   1.000
_cell.length_b   1.000
_cell.length_c   1.000
_cell.angle_alpha   90.00
_cell.angle_beta   90.00
_cell.angle_gamma   90.00
#
_symmetry.space_group_name_H-M   'P 1'
#
loop_
_entity.id
_entity.type
_entity.pdbx_description
1 polymer ?
#
loop_
_entity_poly.entity_id
_entity_poly.type
_entity_poly.pdbx_seq_one_letter_code
_entity_poly.pdbx_strand_id
1 'polypeptide(L)'
;MSQAAKFLRPIAASSAPTPGQTDTVTEVVFIGADGDPEDLGGGGGSYTLPAATTSTLGGVKQAAAVADASGTVTAENFNGLLSALRTAGIIATA
;
A
#
# COMPACT_ATOMS: atom_id res chain seq x y z
N MET A 1 35.43 -22.12 -4.27
CA MET A 1 34.67 -21.28 -3.33
C MET A 1 33.65 -22.19 -2.65
N SER A 2 33.86 -22.53 -1.38
CA SER A 2 33.01 -23.50 -0.67
C SER A 2 31.76 -22.78 -0.16
N GLN A 3 30.60 -23.14 -0.70
CA GLN A 3 29.31 -22.64 -0.20
C GLN A 3 29.03 -23.40 1.11
N ALA A 4 29.05 -22.70 2.25
CA ALA A 4 28.70 -23.30 3.53
C ALA A 4 27.23 -23.72 3.47
N ALA A 5 26.96 -25.03 3.45
CA ALA A 5 25.62 -25.57 3.62
C ALA A 5 25.09 -25.06 4.97
N LYS A 6 24.09 -24.17 4.93
CA LYS A 6 23.41 -23.64 6.11
C LYS A 6 22.56 -24.77 6.68
N PHE A 7 23.18 -25.66 7.45
CA PHE A 7 22.50 -26.77 8.13
C PHE A 7 21.52 -26.16 9.14
N LEU A 8 20.24 -26.11 8.76
CA LEU A 8 19.15 -25.78 9.65
C LEU A 8 19.08 -26.91 10.70
N ARG A 9 19.71 -26.71 11.86
CA ARG A 9 19.65 -27.69 12.95
C ARG A 9 18.22 -27.61 13.51
N PRO A 10 17.41 -28.68 13.43
CA PRO A 10 16.17 -28.71 14.19
C PRO A 10 16.53 -28.50 15.65
N ILE A 11 15.83 -27.63 16.36
CA ILE A 11 15.88 -27.63 17.83
C ILE A 11 15.24 -28.96 18.23
N ALA A 12 16.07 -29.99 18.36
CA ALA A 12 15.65 -31.18 19.04
C ALA A 12 15.27 -30.75 20.45
N ALA A 13 14.06 -31.11 20.90
CA ALA A 13 13.74 -31.14 22.33
C ALA A 13 14.59 -32.25 22.98
N SER A 14 15.91 -32.09 22.93
CA SER A 14 16.88 -33.08 23.35
C SER A 14 17.18 -32.82 24.81
N SER A 15 16.72 -33.74 25.65
CA SER A 15 17.32 -34.13 26.94
C SER A 15 17.70 -32.99 27.88
N ALA A 16 16.88 -32.81 28.94
CA ALA A 16 17.12 -32.04 30.17
C ALA A 16 18.04 -30.79 30.03
N PRO A 17 17.53 -29.55 30.23
CA PRO A 17 18.37 -28.36 30.12
C PRO A 17 19.54 -28.47 31.09
N THR A 18 20.77 -28.53 30.57
CA THR A 18 21.96 -28.44 31.41
C THR A 18 22.01 -27.00 31.93
N PRO A 19 22.07 -26.76 33.27
CA PRO A 19 22.11 -25.40 33.80
C PRO A 19 23.29 -24.62 33.20
N GLY A 20 23.00 -23.53 32.47
CA GLY A 20 24.01 -22.66 31.86
C GLY A 20 24.11 -22.70 30.34
N GLN A 21 23.32 -23.52 29.63
CA GLN A 21 23.23 -23.46 28.16
C GLN A 21 22.16 -22.46 27.72
N THR A 22 22.58 -21.37 27.08
CA THR A 22 21.68 -20.42 26.40
C THR A 22 21.67 -20.76 24.92
N ASP A 23 20.66 -21.49 24.46
CA ASP A 23 20.42 -21.66 23.03
C ASP A 23 19.88 -20.34 22.47
N THR A 24 20.76 -19.57 21.83
CA THR A 24 20.39 -18.30 21.19
C THR A 24 19.87 -18.59 19.78
N VAL A 25 18.56 -18.39 19.59
CA VAL A 25 17.96 -18.41 18.24
C VAL A 25 18.43 -17.15 17.52
N THR A 26 19.28 -17.34 16.50
CA THR A 26 19.87 -16.24 15.74
C THR A 26 18.98 -15.78 14.58
N GLU A 27 18.17 -16.68 14.03
CA GLU A 27 17.29 -16.43 12.89
C GLU A 27 16.13 -17.42 12.91
N VAL A 28 14.91 -16.91 12.68
CA VAL A 28 13.70 -17.73 12.52
C VAL A 28 13.32 -17.71 11.04
N VAL A 29 13.26 -18.89 10.42
CA VAL A 29 12.86 -19.07 9.02
C VAL A 29 11.59 -19.92 9.00
N PHE A 30 10.55 -19.45 8.29
CA PHE A 30 9.34 -20.23 8.06
C PHE A 30 9.54 -21.11 6.82
N ILE A 31 9.20 -22.39 6.94
CA ILE A 31 9.37 -23.39 5.89
C ILE A 31 7.99 -23.82 5.39
N GLY A 32 7.82 -23.80 4.07
CA GLY A 32 6.62 -24.26 3.37
C GLY A 32 6.47 -25.78 3.38
N ALA A 33 5.33 -26.26 2.88
CA ALA A 33 5.03 -27.70 2.83
C ALA A 33 5.96 -28.49 1.88
N ASP A 34 6.61 -27.80 0.95
CA ASP A 34 7.61 -28.32 0.01
C ASP A 34 9.03 -28.36 0.60
N GLY A 35 9.23 -27.79 1.79
CA GLY A 35 10.53 -27.76 2.48
C GLY A 35 11.39 -26.54 2.13
N ASP A 36 10.88 -25.62 1.32
CA ASP A 36 11.58 -24.39 0.96
C ASP A 36 11.19 -23.22 1.90
N PRO A 37 12.07 -22.23 2.12
CA PRO A 37 11.73 -21.06 2.93
C PRO A 37 10.65 -20.20 2.26
N GLU A 38 9.61 -19.83 3.01
CA GLU A 38 8.54 -18.95 2.54
C GLU A 38 8.72 -17.52 3.06
N ASP A 39 8.62 -16.55 2.14
CA ASP A 39 8.46 -15.14 2.50
C ASP A 39 6.98 -14.87 2.81
N LEU A 40 6.66 -14.71 4.09
CA LEU A 40 5.31 -14.34 4.55
C LEU A 40 4.97 -12.87 4.24
N GLY A 41 5.91 -12.12 3.68
CA GLY A 41 5.80 -10.73 3.27
C GLY A 41 5.00 -10.54 1.98
N GLY A 42 3.75 -11.03 1.95
CA GLY A 42 2.75 -10.65 0.93
C GLY A 42 2.30 -9.19 1.10
N GLY A 43 3.24 -8.25 1.22
CA GLY A 43 2.94 -6.82 1.19
C GLY A 43 2.57 -6.45 -0.23
N GLY A 44 1.27 -6.27 -0.50
CA GLY A 44 0.81 -5.70 -1.77
C GLY A 44 1.65 -4.47 -2.08
N GLY A 45 2.28 -4.47 -3.26
CA GLY A 45 3.27 -3.45 -3.64
C GLY A 45 2.73 -2.03 -3.47
N SER A 46 3.63 -1.05 -3.36
CA SER A 46 3.24 0.34 -3.19
C SER A 46 2.27 0.79 -4.27
N TYR A 47 1.08 1.23 -3.86
CA TYR A 47 0.06 1.74 -4.77
C TYR A 47 0.17 3.25 -4.91
N THR A 48 0.27 3.74 -6.14
CA THR A 48 0.14 5.17 -6.47
C THR A 48 -1.25 5.40 -7.04
N LEU A 49 -2.04 6.25 -6.39
CA LEU A 49 -3.38 6.61 -6.85
C LEU A 49 -3.28 7.43 -8.15
N PRO A 50 -3.75 6.91 -9.31
CA PRO A 50 -3.75 7.68 -10.55
C PRO A 50 -4.80 8.78 -10.49
N ALA A 51 -4.60 9.84 -11.27
CA ALA A 51 -5.65 10.82 -11.52
C ALA A 51 -6.79 10.19 -12.33
N ALA A 52 -8.03 10.60 -12.05
CA ALA A 52 -9.19 10.18 -12.82
C ALA A 52 -9.09 10.62 -14.29
N THR A 53 -9.55 9.77 -15.21
CA THR A 53 -9.70 10.09 -16.63
C THR A 53 -11.11 9.69 -17.09
N THR A 54 -11.47 10.05 -18.33
CA THR A 54 -12.79 9.68 -18.89
C THR A 54 -12.97 8.18 -19.12
N SER A 55 -11.88 7.40 -19.10
CA SER A 55 -11.89 5.95 -19.32
C SER A 55 -11.43 5.12 -18.11
N THR A 56 -10.86 5.75 -17.08
CA THR A 56 -10.20 5.05 -15.97
C THR A 56 -10.54 5.71 -14.64
N LEU A 57 -10.95 4.89 -13.67
CA LEU A 57 -11.18 5.33 -12.30
C LEU A 57 -9.86 5.79 -11.66
N GLY A 58 -9.93 6.90 -10.94
CA GLY A 58 -8.80 7.48 -10.24
C GLY A 58 -9.25 8.50 -9.20
N GLY A 59 -8.29 9.08 -8.50
CA GLY A 59 -8.53 10.12 -7.51
C GLY A 59 -8.82 11.47 -8.14
N VAL A 60 -9.63 12.28 -7.45
CA VAL A 60 -9.79 13.71 -7.69
C VAL A 60 -9.41 14.48 -6.43
N LYS A 61 -8.98 15.73 -6.61
CA LYS A 61 -8.81 16.64 -5.47
C LYS A 61 -10.12 17.33 -5.17
N GLN A 62 -10.27 17.81 -3.94
CA GLN A 62 -11.39 18.66 -3.58
C GLN A 62 -11.33 19.96 -4.38
N ALA A 63 -12.46 20.38 -4.94
CA ALA A 63 -12.57 21.67 -5.61
C ALA A 63 -12.49 22.84 -4.64
N ALA A 64 -12.14 24.02 -5.16
CA ALA A 64 -12.22 25.26 -4.41
C ALA A 64 -13.66 25.52 -3.93
N ALA A 65 -13.80 26.21 -2.80
CA ALA A 65 -15.11 26.60 -2.29
C ALA A 65 -15.82 27.51 -3.30
N VAL A 66 -17.05 27.14 -3.66
CA VAL A 66 -17.96 27.95 -4.47
C VAL A 66 -19.05 28.45 -3.54
N ALA A 67 -19.29 29.75 -3.52
CA ALA A 67 -20.33 30.34 -2.68
C ALA A 67 -21.71 29.81 -3.10
N ASP A 68 -22.57 29.59 -2.11
CA ASP A 68 -23.96 29.20 -2.37
C ASP A 68 -24.65 30.27 -3.20
N ALA A 69 -25.44 29.83 -4.18
CA ALA A 69 -26.26 30.75 -4.93
C ALA A 69 -27.32 31.37 -4.02
N SER A 70 -27.41 32.69 -4.03
CA SER A 70 -28.47 33.43 -3.36
C SER A 70 -29.24 34.24 -4.39
N GLY A 71 -30.56 34.16 -4.36
CA GLY A 71 -31.42 34.80 -5.35
C GLY A 71 -31.40 34.11 -6.72
N THR A 72 -31.51 34.90 -7.79
CA THR A 72 -31.54 34.39 -9.17
C THR A 72 -30.14 33.95 -9.62
N VAL A 73 -30.00 32.68 -9.98
CA VAL A 73 -28.75 32.14 -10.55
C VAL A 73 -28.53 32.73 -11.94
N THR A 74 -27.35 33.31 -12.16
CA THR A 74 -26.95 33.86 -13.47
C THR A 74 -26.00 32.91 -14.19
N ALA A 75 -25.80 33.15 -15.49
CA ALA A 75 -24.80 32.43 -16.27
C ALA A 75 -23.38 32.60 -15.71
N GLU A 76 -23.09 33.71 -15.04
CA GLU A 76 -21.80 33.95 -14.40
C GLU A 76 -21.59 33.00 -13.22
N ASN A 77 -22.61 32.80 -12.37
CA ASN A 77 -22.53 31.84 -11.28
C ASN A 77 -22.27 30.42 -11.80
N PHE A 78 -22.95 30.03 -12.89
CA PHE A 78 -22.76 28.72 -13.50
C PHE A 78 -21.36 28.56 -14.10
N ASN A 79 -20.88 29.55 -14.85
CA ASN A 79 -19.54 29.51 -15.44
C ASN A 79 -18.43 29.53 -14.37
N GLY A 80 -18.67 30.20 -13.23
CA GLY A 80 -17.79 30.15 -12.06
C GLY A 80 -17.66 28.73 -11.49
N LEU A 81 -18.79 28.02 -11.33
CA LEU A 81 -18.79 26.61 -10.91
C LEU A 81 -18.07 25.71 -11.92
N LEU A 82 -18.35 25.86 -13.23
CA LEU A 82 -17.68 25.08 -14.28
C LEU A 82 -16.16 25.30 -14.24
N SER A 83 -15.73 26.54 -14.06
CA SER A 83 -14.31 26.88 -13.94
C SER A 83 -13.67 26.22 -12.71
N ALA A 84 -14.33 26.26 -11.55
CA ALA A 84 -13.85 25.63 -10.33
C ALA A 84 -13.69 24.10 -10.49
N LEU A 85 -14.68 23.44 -11.12
CA LEU A 85 -14.63 21.98 -11.34
C LEU A 85 -13.57 21.56 -12.38
N ARG A 86 -13.37 22.36 -13.44
CA ARG A 86 -12.31 22.13 -14.43
C ARG A 86 -10.92 22.31 -13.83
N THR A 87 -10.74 23.36 -13.03
CA THR A 87 -9.49 23.64 -12.32
C THR A 87 -9.14 22.51 -11.34
N ALA A 88 -10.15 21.91 -10.70
CA ALA A 88 -9.99 20.77 -9.81
C ALA A 88 -9.75 19.43 -10.55
N GLY A 89 -9.87 19.40 -11.88
CA GLY A 89 -9.74 18.17 -12.67
C GLY A 89 -10.89 17.17 -12.47
N ILE A 90 -12.07 17.65 -12.03
CA ILE A 90 -13.25 16.80 -11.78
C ILE A 90 -14.05 16.55 -13.06
N ILE A 91 -14.08 17.55 -13.94
CA ILE A 91 -14.68 17.46 -15.28
C ILE A 91 -13.63 17.77 -16.33
N ALA A 92 -13.82 17.26 -17.55
CA ALA A 92 -12.91 17.53 -18.66
C ALA A 92 -12.83 19.03 -18.97
N THR A 93 -11.63 19.50 -19.25
CA THR A 93 -11.39 20.81 -19.86
C THR A 93 -11.77 20.74 -21.33
N ALA A 94 -12.67 21.64 -21.76
CA ALA A 94 -12.98 21.86 -23.17
C ALA A 94 -11.84 22.60 -23.86
#